data_AF-A0A2P5DC83-F1
#
_entry.id   AF-A0A2P5DC83-F1
#
_cell.length_a   1.000
_cell.length_b   1.000
_cell.length_c   1.000
_cell.angle_alpha   90.00
_cell.angle_beta   90.00
_cell.angle_gamma   90.00
#
_symmetry.space_group_name_H-M   'P 1'
#
loop_
_entity.id
_entity.type
_entity.pdbx_description
1 polymer ?
#
loop_
_entity_poly.entity_id
_entity_poly.type
_entity_poly.pdbx_seq_one_letter_code
_entity_poly.pdbx_strand_id
1 'polypeptide(L)'
;MQGIASLNNESDDLIGYIFMPEFIIYINGEKPLRGKDWENAHTIYILFNLENRHWISLAVQLDKWTILVFDNKIKMFKDSELEQFLEPFRWMIPYMMHQSSKFERYNNKMLEPFTGQRIHDIP
;
A
#
# COMPACT_ATOMS: atom_id res chain seq x y z
N MET A 1 29.19 -18.29 23.33
CA MET A 1 27.73 -18.13 23.34
C MET A 1 27.43 -17.02 22.34
N GLN A 2 26.99 -17.38 21.13
CA GLN A 2 26.69 -16.42 20.05
C GLN A 2 25.36 -15.72 20.36
N GLY A 3 25.33 -14.43 20.03
CA GLY A 3 24.27 -13.49 20.42
C GLY A 3 22.93 -13.75 19.77
N ILE A 4 21.89 -13.28 20.45
CA ILE A 4 20.56 -13.11 19.91
C ILE A 4 20.42 -11.60 19.73
N ALA A 5 20.64 -11.10 18.52
CA ALA A 5 20.15 -9.77 18.17
C ALA A 5 18.62 -9.90 18.16
N SER A 6 17.97 -9.27 19.13
CA SER A 6 16.53 -9.07 19.12
C SER A 6 16.17 -8.31 17.86
N LEU A 7 15.49 -8.99 16.93
CA LEU A 7 14.77 -8.35 15.85
C LEU A 7 13.67 -7.51 16.50
N ASN A 8 13.87 -6.19 16.58
CA ASN A 8 12.79 -5.27 16.89
C ASN A 8 11.75 -5.43 15.78
N ASN A 9 10.53 -5.82 16.15
CA ASN A 9 9.42 -5.94 15.22
C ASN A 9 9.08 -4.53 14.68
N GLU A 10 9.36 -4.27 13.41
CA GLU A 10 9.02 -3.01 12.72
C GLU A 10 7.52 -2.65 12.84
N SER A 11 6.65 -3.63 13.12
CA SER A 11 5.23 -3.42 13.40
C SER A 11 4.98 -2.57 14.64
N ASP A 12 5.81 -2.70 15.69
CA ASP A 12 5.62 -2.00 16.96
C ASP A 12 6.00 -0.52 16.86
N ASP A 13 7.01 -0.18 16.04
CA ASP A 13 7.40 1.20 15.75
C ASP A 13 6.37 1.92 14.85
N LEU A 14 5.65 1.18 13.99
CA LEU A 14 4.59 1.75 13.14
C LEU A 14 3.33 2.08 13.92
N ILE A 15 2.99 1.36 15.01
CA ILE A 15 1.77 1.63 15.80
C ILE A 15 1.76 3.08 16.33
N GLY A 16 2.92 3.67 16.61
CA GLY A 16 3.05 5.07 17.05
C GLY A 16 3.35 6.10 15.95
N TYR A 17 3.56 5.70 14.70
CA TYR A 17 3.98 6.60 13.62
C TYR A 17 2.84 7.52 13.17
N ILE A 18 2.91 8.83 13.29
CA ILE A 18 1.83 9.71 12.78
C ILE A 18 2.19 10.19 11.38
N PHE A 19 1.38 9.86 10.36
CA PHE A 19 1.54 10.44 9.03
C PHE A 19 1.38 11.94 9.10
N MET A 20 2.20 12.65 8.33
CA MET A 20 2.08 14.09 8.26
C MET A 20 0.65 14.46 7.79
N PRO A 21 -0.03 15.43 8.43
CA PRO A 21 -1.44 15.74 8.13
C PRO A 21 -1.74 16.02 6.67
N GLU A 22 -0.77 16.51 5.91
CA GLU A 22 -0.83 16.72 4.46
C GLU A 22 -1.02 15.45 3.63
N PHE A 23 -0.87 14.26 4.19
CA PHE A 23 -1.24 13.02 3.51
C PHE A 23 -2.71 12.68 3.71
N ILE A 24 -3.29 13.03 4.87
CA ILE A 24 -4.69 12.77 5.20
C ILE A 24 -5.64 13.61 4.33
N ILE A 25 -5.24 14.82 3.94
CA ILE A 25 -6.03 15.67 3.05
C ILE A 25 -6.30 15.03 1.67
N TYR A 26 -5.45 14.10 1.21
CA TYR A 26 -5.71 13.35 -0.03
C TYR A 26 -6.79 12.28 0.17
N ILE A 27 -6.80 11.62 1.33
CA ILE A 27 -7.81 10.63 1.71
C ILE A 27 -9.17 11.32 1.86
N ASN A 28 -9.18 12.51 2.46
CA ASN A 28 -10.37 13.35 2.59
C ASN A 28 -10.84 13.96 1.25
N GLY A 29 -10.07 13.79 0.16
CA GLY A 29 -10.40 14.37 -1.14
C GLY A 29 -10.22 15.89 -1.23
N GLU A 30 -9.57 16.52 -0.26
CA GLU A 30 -9.27 17.95 -0.27
C GLU A 30 -8.19 18.30 -1.30
N LYS A 31 -7.33 17.31 -1.63
CA LYS A 31 -6.39 17.39 -2.75
C LYS A 31 -6.39 16.13 -3.62
N PRO A 32 -6.10 16.24 -4.93
CA PRO A 32 -5.92 17.48 -5.71
C PRO A 32 -7.24 18.26 -5.87
N LEU A 33 -7.24 19.38 -6.61
CA LEU A 33 -8.48 20.07 -6.96
C LEU A 33 -9.43 19.09 -7.67
N ARG A 34 -10.65 18.89 -7.12
CA ARG A 34 -11.62 17.84 -7.51
C ARG A 34 -11.27 16.42 -7.06
N GLY A 35 -10.42 16.27 -6.06
CA GLY A 35 -10.31 15.06 -5.27
C GLY A 35 -11.68 14.65 -4.71
N LYS A 36 -11.84 13.37 -4.46
CA LYS A 36 -13.02 12.82 -3.80
C LYS A 36 -12.57 12.15 -2.53
N ASP A 37 -13.40 12.21 -1.49
CA ASP A 37 -13.21 11.46 -0.26
C ASP A 37 -13.18 9.95 -0.57
N TRP A 38 -12.28 9.24 0.09
CA TRP A 38 -12.05 7.81 -0.11
C TRP A 38 -12.97 6.92 0.75
N GLU A 39 -13.86 7.49 1.59
CA GLU A 39 -14.76 6.78 2.49
C GLU A 39 -15.46 5.59 1.80
N ASN A 40 -15.92 5.75 0.55
CA ASN A 40 -16.62 4.69 -0.20
C ASN A 40 -15.74 3.99 -1.26
N ALA A 41 -14.42 4.17 -1.20
CA ALA A 41 -13.50 3.50 -2.10
C ALA A 41 -13.43 2.00 -1.79
N HIS A 42 -13.49 1.18 -2.84
CA HIS A 42 -13.23 -0.27 -2.76
C HIS A 42 -11.87 -0.63 -3.36
N THR A 43 -11.30 0.25 -4.18
CA THR A 43 -10.01 0.03 -4.81
C THR A 43 -9.27 1.36 -4.95
N ILE A 44 -7.98 1.37 -4.59
CA ILE A 44 -7.07 2.48 -4.83
C ILE A 44 -6.18 2.11 -6.02
N TYR A 45 -6.10 2.98 -7.02
CA TYR A 45 -5.21 2.81 -8.16
C TYR A 45 -3.96 3.66 -8.00
N ILE A 46 -2.78 3.07 -8.16
CA ILE A 46 -1.49 3.74 -8.06
C ILE A 46 -0.70 3.49 -9.34
N LEU A 47 -0.23 4.57 -9.97
CA LEU A 47 0.77 4.49 -11.03
C LEU A 47 2.15 4.59 -10.38
N PHE A 48 2.96 3.56 -10.53
CA PHE A 48 4.25 3.48 -9.86
C PHE A 48 5.37 3.28 -10.87
N ASN A 49 6.40 4.14 -10.78
CA ASN A 49 7.57 4.04 -11.63
C ASN A 49 8.69 3.32 -10.87
N LEU A 50 9.01 2.11 -11.31
CA LEU A 50 10.10 1.31 -10.82
C LEU A 50 11.43 1.90 -11.30
N GLU A 51 12.18 2.43 -10.35
CA GLU A 51 13.54 2.95 -10.53
C GLU A 51 13.68 4.01 -11.64
N ASN A 52 12.61 4.77 -11.92
CA ASN A 52 12.57 5.74 -13.01
C ASN A 52 12.75 5.11 -14.43
N ARG A 53 12.48 3.81 -14.59
CA ARG A 53 12.70 3.07 -15.84
C ARG A 53 11.47 2.35 -16.37
N HIS A 54 10.52 1.98 -15.50
CA HIS A 54 9.39 1.15 -15.89
C HIS A 54 8.14 1.50 -15.10
N TRP A 55 7.03 1.73 -15.80
CA TRP A 55 5.76 2.04 -15.16
C TRP A 55 4.94 0.77 -14.99
N ILE A 56 4.42 0.57 -13.77
CA ILE A 56 3.42 -0.43 -13.44
C ILE A 56 2.18 0.23 -12.87
N SER A 57 1.06 -0.46 -12.92
CA SER A 57 -0.17 -0.04 -12.26
C SER A 57 -0.48 -0.99 -11.10
N LEU A 58 -0.84 -0.43 -9.95
CA LEU A 58 -1.29 -1.18 -8.78
C LEU A 58 -2.79 -0.98 -8.61
N ALA A 59 -3.53 -2.05 -8.34
CA ALA A 59 -4.91 -1.98 -7.86
C ALA A 59 -4.97 -2.56 -6.44
N VAL A 60 -5.08 -1.68 -5.45
CA VAL A 60 -5.18 -2.05 -4.04
C VAL A 60 -6.64 -2.33 -3.72
N GLN A 61 -7.03 -3.60 -3.77
CA GLN A 61 -8.40 -4.06 -3.50
C GLN A 61 -8.64 -4.11 -1.99
N LEU A 62 -9.35 -3.11 -1.47
CA LEU A 62 -9.55 -2.94 -0.03
C LEU A 62 -10.39 -4.06 0.58
N ASP A 63 -11.44 -4.52 -0.10
CA ASP A 63 -12.28 -5.62 0.41
C ASP A 63 -11.52 -6.95 0.51
N LYS A 64 -10.62 -7.20 -0.43
CA LYS A 64 -9.82 -8.43 -0.50
C LYS A 64 -8.51 -8.36 0.28
N TRP A 65 -8.10 -7.16 0.67
CA TRP A 65 -6.81 -6.89 1.31
C TRP A 65 -5.61 -7.35 0.44
N THR A 66 -5.70 -7.07 -0.87
CA THR A 66 -4.68 -7.46 -1.87
C THR A 66 -4.32 -6.32 -2.80
N ILE A 67 -3.03 -6.19 -3.13
CA ILE A 67 -2.47 -5.34 -4.19
C ILE A 67 -2.27 -6.21 -5.44
N LEU A 68 -3.02 -5.92 -6.50
CA LEU A 68 -2.79 -6.51 -7.81
C LEU A 68 -1.81 -5.66 -8.61
N VAL A 69 -0.75 -6.28 -9.13
CA VAL A 69 0.25 -5.61 -9.97
C VAL A 69 -0.01 -5.91 -11.44
N PHE A 70 -0.23 -4.85 -12.21
CA PHE A 70 -0.34 -4.89 -13.66
C PHE A 70 0.97 -4.41 -14.26
N ASP A 71 1.68 -5.34 -14.91
CA ASP A 71 3.01 -5.13 -15.49
C ASP A 71 3.04 -5.64 -16.93
N ASN A 72 3.24 -4.73 -17.88
CA ASN A 72 3.30 -5.07 -19.31
C ASN A 72 4.70 -5.55 -19.78
N LYS A 73 5.72 -5.51 -18.92
CA LYS A 73 7.08 -6.01 -19.20
C LYS A 73 7.58 -6.91 -18.08
N ILE A 74 6.89 -8.03 -17.89
CA ILE A 74 7.14 -9.04 -16.83
C ILE A 74 8.60 -9.51 -16.76
N LYS A 75 9.35 -9.47 -17.87
CA LYS A 75 10.77 -9.88 -17.93
C LYS A 75 11.75 -8.87 -17.33
N MET A 76 11.33 -7.63 -17.08
CA MET A 76 12.22 -6.56 -16.62
C MET A 76 12.55 -6.66 -15.13
N PHE A 77 11.57 -7.02 -14.32
CA PHE A 77 11.72 -7.26 -12.88
C PHE A 77 11.09 -8.62 -12.56
N LYS A 78 11.77 -9.44 -11.76
CA LYS A 78 11.20 -10.68 -11.21
C LYS A 78 10.14 -10.38 -10.17
N ASP A 79 9.26 -11.34 -9.91
CA ASP A 79 8.22 -11.23 -8.88
C ASP A 79 8.86 -10.89 -7.52
N SER A 80 9.98 -11.52 -7.15
CA SER A 80 10.70 -11.23 -5.90
C SER A 80 11.25 -9.81 -5.79
N GLU A 81 11.58 -9.17 -6.92
CA GLU A 81 12.05 -7.79 -6.93
C GLU A 81 10.86 -6.83 -6.78
N LEU A 82 9.72 -7.14 -7.42
CA LEU A 82 8.49 -6.40 -7.21
C LEU A 82 8.01 -6.42 -5.77
N GLU A 83 8.11 -7.57 -5.09
CA GLU A 83 7.69 -7.69 -3.70
C GLU A 83 8.35 -6.62 -2.80
N GLN A 84 9.65 -6.36 -3.00
CA GLN A 84 10.39 -5.33 -2.26
C GLN A 84 9.87 -3.91 -2.55
N PHE A 85 9.49 -3.65 -3.80
CA PHE A 85 8.88 -2.38 -4.18
C PHE A 85 7.47 -2.18 -3.63
N LEU A 86 6.76 -3.27 -3.34
CA LEU A 86 5.40 -3.22 -2.78
C LEU A 86 5.39 -3.01 -1.27
N GLU A 87 6.44 -3.42 -0.54
CA GLU A 87 6.50 -3.37 0.92
C GLU A 87 6.04 -2.03 1.53
N PRO A 88 6.50 -0.86 1.06
CA PRO A 88 6.03 0.41 1.62
C PRO A 88 4.51 0.57 1.52
N PHE A 89 3.89 0.16 0.41
CA PHE A 89 2.44 0.28 0.21
C PHE A 89 1.66 -0.68 1.09
N ARG A 90 2.21 -1.87 1.39
CA ARG A 90 1.56 -2.90 2.22
C ARG A 90 1.24 -2.38 3.61
N TRP A 91 2.14 -1.59 4.18
CA TRP A 91 2.03 -1.05 5.52
C TRP A 91 1.49 0.38 5.55
N MET A 92 1.91 1.22 4.61
CA MET A 92 1.51 2.63 4.55
C MET A 92 0.00 2.78 4.37
N ILE A 93 -0.61 2.03 3.46
CA ILE A 93 -2.02 2.21 3.11
C ILE A 93 -2.97 1.86 4.26
N PRO A 94 -2.88 0.67 4.90
CA PRO A 94 -3.70 0.34 6.07
C PRO A 94 -3.61 1.39 7.17
N TYR A 95 -2.39 1.88 7.39
CA TYR A 95 -2.11 2.79 8.46
C TYR A 95 -2.64 4.21 8.18
N MET A 96 -2.49 4.70 6.94
CA MET A 96 -3.16 5.92 6.47
C MET A 96 -4.69 5.81 6.58
N MET A 97 -5.25 4.65 6.24
CA MET A 97 -6.69 4.37 6.40
C MET A 97 -7.11 4.47 7.87
N HIS A 98 -6.35 3.87 8.78
CA HIS A 98 -6.60 3.93 10.22
C HIS A 98 -6.63 5.37 10.74
N GLN A 99 -5.60 6.17 10.41
CA GLN A 99 -5.49 7.54 10.91
C GLN A 99 -6.54 8.49 10.33
N SER A 100 -7.05 8.22 9.13
CA SER A 100 -8.11 9.04 8.54
C SER A 100 -9.46 8.91 9.25
N SER A 101 -9.69 7.83 10.00
CA SER A 101 -11.00 7.47 10.57
C SER A 101 -12.14 7.35 9.53
N LYS A 102 -11.83 7.20 8.23
CA LYS A 102 -12.81 7.12 7.12
C LYS A 102 -13.20 5.71 6.72
N PHE A 103 -12.49 4.72 7.22
CA PHE A 103 -12.52 3.37 6.69
C PHE A 103 -13.05 2.36 7.70
N GLU A 104 -13.94 2.77 8.60
CA GLU A 104 -14.39 1.96 9.76
C GLU A 104 -14.76 0.51 9.44
N ARG A 105 -15.32 0.26 8.24
CA ARG A 105 -15.63 -1.10 7.73
C ARG A 105 -14.44 -2.07 7.66
N TYR A 106 -13.21 -1.57 7.72
CA TYR A 106 -11.97 -2.35 7.67
C TYR A 106 -11.18 -2.31 8.98
N ASN A 107 -11.71 -1.75 10.07
CA ASN A 107 -10.97 -1.54 11.34
C ASN A 107 -10.30 -2.81 11.88
N ASN A 108 -10.89 -3.99 11.65
CA ASN A 108 -10.34 -5.27 12.07
C ASN A 108 -9.12 -5.74 11.26
N LYS A 109 -8.80 -5.08 10.15
CA LYS A 109 -7.69 -5.44 9.25
C LYS A 109 -6.63 -4.34 9.11
N MET A 110 -6.89 -3.12 9.56
CA MET A 110 -6.03 -1.95 9.31
C MET A 110 -4.61 -2.00 9.89
N LEU A 111 -4.29 -2.99 10.72
CA LEU A 111 -2.93 -3.22 11.23
C LEU A 111 -2.23 -4.39 10.54
N GLU A 112 -2.90 -5.02 9.56
CA GLU A 112 -2.35 -6.11 8.77
C GLU A 112 -1.84 -5.59 7.41
N PRO A 113 -0.70 -6.09 6.93
CA PRO A 113 -0.19 -5.72 5.62
C PRO A 113 -1.09 -6.26 4.50
N PHE A 114 -1.22 -5.50 3.41
CA PHE A 114 -1.81 -6.04 2.18
C PHE A 114 -0.93 -7.16 1.60
N THR A 115 -1.55 -8.19 1.01
CA THR A 115 -0.82 -9.16 0.18
C THR A 115 -0.57 -8.60 -1.22
N GLY A 116 0.51 -9.02 -1.90
CA GLY A 116 0.77 -8.63 -3.30
C GLY A 116 0.63 -9.81 -4.25
N GLN A 117 0.14 -9.53 -5.47
CA GLN A 117 0.09 -10.52 -6.55
C GLN A 117 0.30 -9.83 -7.90
N ARG A 118 1.27 -10.30 -8.67
CA ARG A 118 1.42 -9.93 -10.09
C ARG A 118 0.39 -10.70 -10.94
N ILE A 119 -0.32 -9.99 -11.80
CA ILE A 119 -1.20 -10.59 -12.80
C ILE A 119 -0.36 -10.94 -14.03
N HIS A 120 -0.31 -12.23 -14.36
CA HIS A 120 0.45 -12.74 -15.51
C HIS A 120 -0.39 -12.85 -16.79
N ASP A 121 -1.72 -12.84 -16.67
CA ASP A 121 -2.67 -12.97 -17.79
C ASP A 121 -3.37 -11.64 -18.11
N ILE A 122 -2.58 -10.60 -18.39
CA ILE A 122 -3.12 -9.31 -18.85
C ILE A 122 -3.27 -9.41 -20.39
N PRO A 123 -4.44 -9.08 -20.96
CA PRO A 123 -4.69 -9.15 -22.41
C PRO A 123 -3.66 -8.40 -23.27
#